data_AF-V7D9Z5-F1
#
_entry.id   AF-V7D9Z5-F1
#
_cell.length_a   1.000
_cell.length_b   1.000
_cell.length_c   1.000
_cell.angle_alpha   90.00
_cell.angle_beta   90.00
_cell.angle_gamma   90.00
#
_symmetry.space_group_name_H-M   'P 1'
#
loop_
_entity.id
_entity.type
_entity.pdbx_description
1 polymer ?
#
loop_
_entity_poly.entity_id
_entity_poly.type
_entity_poly.pdbx_seq_one_letter_code
_entity_poly.pdbx_strand_id
1 'polypeptide(L)' 'MGMRVGGKRKLLVPAHLGYGERSVGAIPPNSDLTFEIELLEVLTRED' A
#
# COMPACT_ATOMS: atom_id res chain seq x y z
N MET A 1 -6.54 1.21 17.04
CA MET A 1 -6.29 0.09 16.09
C MET A 1 -5.56 0.68 14.88
N GLY A 2 -4.36 0.19 14.56
CA GLY A 2 -3.48 0.76 13.53
C GLY A 2 -2.16 -0.01 13.47
N MET A 3 -1.24 0.38 12.58
CA MET A 3 0.13 -0.14 12.59
C MET A 3 0.94 0.53 13.71
N ARG A 4 1.95 -0.17 14.23
CA ARG A 4 2.94 0.36 15.18
C ARG A 4 4.26 0.56 14.45
N VAL A 5 5.05 1.56 14.84
CA VAL A 5 6.41 1.78 14.30
C VAL A 5 7.23 0.50 14.43
N GLY A 6 7.97 0.15 13.38
CA GLY A 6 8.67 -1.12 13.19
C GLY A 6 7.77 -2.30 12.78
N GLY A 7 6.45 -2.12 12.72
CA GLY A 7 5.50 -3.14 12.33
C GLY A 7 5.52 -3.41 10.82
N LYS A 8 5.51 -4.69 10.45
CA LYS A 8 5.40 -5.15 9.06
C LYS A 8 4.03 -5.79 8.81
N ARG A 9 3.44 -5.53 7.65
CA ARG A 9 2.15 -6.13 7.25
C ARG A 9 2.11 -6.37 5.73
N LYS A 10 1.47 -7.48 5.35
CA LYS A 10 1.08 -7.75 3.97
C LYS A 10 -0.32 -7.19 3.72
N LEU A 11 -0.49 -6.46 2.62
CA LEU A 11 -1.76 -5.85 2.24
C LEU A 11 -2.11 -6.26 0.82
N LEU A 12 -3.27 -6.90 0.66
CA LEU A 12 -3.86 -7.23 -0.63
C LEU A 12 -4.80 -6.09 -1.04
N VAL A 13 -4.54 -5.45 -2.16
CA VAL A 13 -5.37 -4.40 -2.76
C VAL A 13 -5.99 -4.98 -4.04
N PRO A 14 -7.30 -5.24 -4.04
CA PRO A 14 -8.02 -5.56 -5.27
C PRO A 14 -7.87 -4.44 -6.32
N ALA A 15 -7.85 -4.80 -7.59
CA ALA A 15 -7.57 -3.87 -8.69
C ALA A 15 -8.39 -2.57 -8.64
N HIS A 16 -9.67 -2.65 -8.30
CA HIS A 16 -10.59 -1.50 -8.22
C HIS A 16 -10.27 -0.51 -7.09
N LEU A 17 -9.53 -0.93 -6.05
CA LEU A 17 -8.99 -0.06 -5.00
C LEU A 17 -7.54 0.38 -5.29
N GLY A 18 -6.91 -0.20 -6.31
CA GLY A 18 -5.58 0.14 -6.81
C GLY A 18 -5.64 1.02 -8.04
N TYR A 19 -5.06 0.55 -9.15
CA TYR A 19 -4.98 1.30 -10.41
C TYR A 19 -6.17 1.08 -11.36
N GLY A 20 -7.08 0.15 -11.04
CA GLY A 20 -8.24 -0.18 -11.86
C GLY A 20 -7.83 -0.52 -13.29
N GLU A 21 -8.52 0.05 -14.27
CA GLU A 21 -8.27 -0.19 -15.70
C GLU A 21 -7.05 0.56 -16.26
N ARG A 22 -6.32 1.31 -15.43
CA ARG A 22 -5.14 2.07 -15.88
C ARG A 22 -3.91 1.17 -15.90
N SER A 23 -3.12 1.28 -16.96
CA SER A 23 -1.76 0.74 -17.00
C SER A 23 -0.79 1.70 -16.30
N VAL A 24 0.11 1.17 -15.47
CA VAL A 24 1.10 1.97 -14.75
C VAL A 24 2.46 1.28 -14.81
N GLY A 25 3.38 1.83 -15.61
CA GLY A 25 4.71 1.24 -15.82
C GLY A 25 4.60 -0.21 -16.31
N ALA A 26 5.11 -1.15 -15.51
CA ALA A 26 5.03 -2.59 -15.79
C ALA A 26 3.74 -3.26 -15.28
N ILE A 27 2.83 -2.53 -14.64
CA ILE A 27 1.60 -3.06 -14.05
C ILE A 27 0.47 -3.01 -15.10
N PRO A 28 -0.07 -4.17 -15.53
CA PRO A 28 -1.20 -4.22 -16.45
C PRO A 28 -2.49 -3.67 -15.82
N PRO A 29 -3.45 -3.21 -16.64
CA PRO A 29 -4.82 -2.94 -16.20
C PRO A 29 -5.43 -4.11 -15.43
N ASN A 30 -6.29 -3.80 -14.46
CA ASN A 30 -7.07 -4.73 -13.65
C ASN A 30 -6.23 -5.74 -12.83
N SER A 31 -5.00 -5.36 -12.47
CA SER A 31 -4.13 -6.19 -11.63
C SER A 31 -4.42 -6.00 -10.14
N ASP A 32 -4.59 -7.10 -9.42
CA ASP A 32 -4.56 -7.11 -7.95
C ASP A 32 -3.12 -6.91 -7.46
N LEU A 33 -2.96 -6.14 -6.38
CA LEU A 33 -1.65 -5.75 -5.87
C LEU A 33 -1.44 -6.34 -4.47
N THR A 34 -0.26 -6.91 -4.24
CA THR A 34 0.16 -7.32 -2.90
C THR A 34 1.35 -6.47 -2.48
N PHE A 35 1.21 -5.79 -1.35
CA PHE A 35 2.26 -4.95 -0.78
C PHE A 35 2.78 -5.54 0.52
N GLU A 36 4.09 -5.49 0.70
CA GLU A 36 4.73 -5.61 2.01
C GLU A 36 5.05 -4.21 2.50
N ILE A 37 4.41 -3.81 3.60
CA ILE A 37 4.53 -2.48 4.18
C ILE A 37 5.25 -2.59 5.52
N GLU A 38 6.23 -1.72 5.74
CA GLU A 38 6.91 -1.52 7.00
C GLU A 38 6.71 -0.07 7.46
N LEU A 39 6.20 0.12 8.68
CA LEU A 39 6.01 1.45 9.25
C LEU A 39 7.32 1.93 9.90
N LEU A 40 8.03 2.84 9.26
CA LEU A 40 9.32 3.35 9.75
C LEU A 40 9.16 4.39 10.86
N GLU A 41 8.23 5.33 10.67
CA GLU A 41 7.98 6.42 11.62
C GLU A 41 6.55 6.94 11.46
N VAL A 42 6.05 7.61 12.49
CA VAL A 42 4.78 8.34 12.45
C VAL A 42 5.10 9.79 12.78
N LEU A 43 5.07 10.64 11.75
CA LEU A 43 5.25 12.07 11.91
C LEU A 43 3.90 12.70 12.28
N THR A 44 3.89 13.50 13.32
CA THR A 44 2.78 14.37 13.67
C THR A 44 3.05 15.78 13.14
N ARG A 45 2.01 16.61 13.06
CA ARG A 45 2.12 17.97 12.50
C ARG A 45 3.08 18.89 13.28
N GLU A 46 3.49 18.47 14.47
CA GLU A 46 4.33 19.23 15.40
C GLU A 46 5.76 18.68 15.52
N ASP A 47 6.09 17.61 14.78
CA ASP A 47 7.47 17.12 14.61
C ASP A 47 8.25 17.91 13.55
#